data_AF-A0A914ZVK6-F1
#
_entry.id   AF-A0A914ZVK6-F1
#
_cell.length_a   1.000
_cell.length_b   1.000
_cell.length_c   1.000
_cell.angle_alpha   90.00
_cell.angle_beta   90.00
_cell.angle_gamma   90.00
#
_symmetry.space_group_name_H-M   'P 1'
#
loop_
_entity.id
_entity.type
_entity.pdbx_description
1 polymer ?
#
loop_
_entity_poly.entity_id
_entity_poly.type
_entity_poly.pdbx_seq_one_letter_code
_entity_poly.pdbx_strand_id
1 'polypeptide(L)'
;SPLRKFGKFICSFWLTGKICDYCIFQSIGGRSSQTNETRMPVYLTHLPGGTSTANLVHWAQLTTTGRLRMYDFGSEHANMQRYGTPIPPAYEFRNISTPLYVYWSDADWLTDPR
;
A
#
# COMPACT_ATOMS: atom_id res chain seq x y z
N SER A 1 -3.50 16.73 10.05
CA SER A 1 -4.62 16.05 10.72
C SER A 1 -4.27 15.80 12.18
N PRO A 2 -5.26 15.61 13.06
CA PRO A 2 -5.07 15.16 14.45
C PRO A 2 -4.28 13.85 14.53
N LEU A 3 -4.56 12.91 13.61
CA LEU A 3 -3.83 11.66 13.43
C LEU A 3 -2.32 11.87 13.21
N ARG A 4 -1.92 12.85 12.40
CA ARG A 4 -0.50 13.18 12.18
C ARG A 4 0.17 13.72 13.45
N LYS A 5 -0.54 14.49 14.28
CA LYS A 5 -0.01 15.00 15.55
C LYS A 5 0.14 13.86 16.57
N PHE A 6 -0.86 12.98 16.64
CA PHE A 6 -0.84 11.80 17.50
C PHE A 6 0.25 10.79 17.10
N GLY A 7 0.41 10.52 15.81
CA GLY A 7 1.49 9.66 15.29
C GLY A 7 2.88 10.23 15.59
N LYS A 8 3.09 11.54 15.42
CA LYS A 8 4.34 12.20 15.84
C LYS A 8 4.60 12.08 17.34
N PHE A 9 3.56 12.26 18.17
CA PHE A 9 3.68 12.13 19.62
C PHE A 9 4.06 10.69 20.04
N ILE A 10 3.35 9.69 19.53
CA ILE A 10 3.65 8.28 19.82
C ILE A 10 5.04 7.90 19.29
N CYS A 11 5.38 8.22 18.04
CA CYS A 11 6.68 7.84 17.48
C CYS A 11 7.86 8.69 18.00
N SER A 12 7.62 9.76 18.77
CA SER A 12 8.67 10.54 19.44
C SER A 12 9.14 9.92 20.76
N PHE A 13 8.38 8.97 21.33
CA PHE A 13 8.78 8.29 22.56
C PHE A 13 9.76 7.15 22.22
N TRP A 14 10.86 7.01 22.96
CA TRP A 14 12.02 6.20 22.55
C TRP A 14 11.72 4.71 22.34
N LEU A 15 10.80 4.14 23.14
CA LEU A 15 10.38 2.74 23.02
C LEU A 15 9.51 2.50 21.77
N THR A 16 8.67 3.47 21.42
CA THR A 16 7.74 3.42 20.28
C THR A 16 8.36 3.92 18.99
N GLY A 17 9.40 4.75 19.03
CA GLY A 17 10.15 5.19 17.86
C GLY A 17 10.80 4.01 17.12
N LYS A 18 11.45 3.08 17.84
CA LYS A 18 12.00 1.85 17.23
C LYS A 18 10.93 0.95 16.61
N ILE A 19 9.74 0.90 17.21
CA ILE A 19 8.60 0.13 16.71
C ILE A 19 8.00 0.81 15.47
N CYS A 20 7.88 2.15 15.48
CA CYS A 20 7.42 2.92 14.33
C CYS A 20 8.37 2.77 13.14
N ASP A 21 9.69 2.88 13.37
CA ASP A 21 10.72 2.62 12.35
C ASP A 21 10.56 1.20 11.79
N TYR A 22 10.49 0.20 12.66
CA TYR A 22 10.38 -1.19 12.24
C TYR A 22 9.10 -1.44 11.43
N CYS A 23 7.94 -1.03 11.91
CA CYS A 23 6.67 -1.26 11.22
C CYS A 23 6.59 -0.54 9.87
N ILE A 24 7.09 0.70 9.77
CA ILE A 24 7.07 1.45 8.50
C ILE A 24 8.00 0.76 7.48
N PHE A 25 9.23 0.41 7.86
CA PHE A 25 10.16 -0.24 6.93
C PHE A 25 9.71 -1.63 6.51
N GLN A 26 9.25 -2.46 7.46
CA GLN A 26 8.80 -3.81 7.14
C GLN A 26 7.58 -3.80 6.19
N SER A 27 6.77 -2.75 6.22
CA SER A 27 5.63 -2.61 5.29
C SER A 27 6.00 -2.26 3.85
N ILE A 28 7.26 -1.88 3.56
CA ILE A 28 7.71 -1.38 2.25
C ILE A 28 9.02 -2.00 1.71
N GLY A 29 9.52 -3.09 2.32
CA GLY A 29 10.72 -3.80 1.84
C GLY A 29 11.96 -3.74 2.74
N GLY A 30 11.83 -3.22 3.97
CA GLY A 30 12.88 -3.26 5.00
C GLY A 30 13.98 -2.20 4.84
N ARG A 31 14.84 -2.06 5.86
CA ARG A 31 16.04 -1.22 5.79
C ARG A 31 17.04 -1.87 4.82
N SER A 32 17.58 -1.10 3.89
CA SER A 32 18.63 -1.54 2.97
C SER A 32 19.92 -0.74 3.15
N SER A 33 21.05 -1.26 2.68
CA SER A 33 22.33 -0.53 2.64
C SER A 33 22.30 0.73 1.74
N GLN A 34 21.25 0.87 0.93
CA GLN A 34 21.02 2.02 0.05
C GLN A 34 20.23 3.14 0.76
N THR A 35 19.75 2.90 1.99
CA THR A 35 18.97 3.87 2.76
C THR A 35 19.87 4.92 3.42
N ASN A 36 19.56 6.20 3.26
CA ASN A 36 20.26 7.27 3.97
C ASN A 36 19.75 7.37 5.43
N GLU A 37 20.45 6.71 6.35
CA GLU A 37 20.05 6.62 7.76
C GLU A 37 19.96 8.00 8.46
N THR A 38 20.77 8.98 8.04
CA THR A 38 20.72 10.32 8.65
C THR A 38 19.43 11.07 8.34
N ARG A 39 18.72 10.66 7.29
CA ARG A 39 17.47 11.26 6.82
C ARG A 39 16.22 10.59 7.39
N MET A 40 16.39 9.55 8.21
CA MET A 40 15.31 8.75 8.78
C MET A 40 14.19 9.55 9.45
N PRO A 41 14.48 10.53 10.33
CA PRO A 41 13.44 11.33 10.97
C PRO A 41 12.54 12.08 9.96
N VAL A 42 13.10 12.44 8.79
CA VAL A 42 12.31 13.09 7.74
C VAL A 42 11.39 12.09 7.05
N TYR A 43 11.87 10.91 6.67
CA TYR A 43 11.01 9.90 6.04
C TYR A 43 9.83 9.51 6.93
N LEU A 44 10.07 9.25 8.21
CA LEU A 44 9.07 8.80 9.18
C LEU A 44 8.04 9.87 9.55
N THR A 45 8.36 11.16 9.38
CA THR A 45 7.40 12.24 9.65
C THR A 45 6.46 12.49 8.48
N HIS A 46 6.78 11.96 7.30
CA HIS A 46 5.98 12.06 6.09
C HIS A 46 5.30 10.73 5.70
N LEU A 47 5.78 9.60 6.23
CA LEU A 47 5.24 8.27 5.97
C LEU A 47 4.60 7.64 7.22
N PRO A 48 3.47 6.93 7.09
CA PRO A 48 2.61 6.91 5.90
C PRO A 48 1.83 8.22 5.74
N GLY A 49 1.53 8.61 4.50
CA GLY A 49 0.70 9.78 4.18
C GLY A 49 -0.79 9.61 4.56
N GLY A 50 -1.20 8.41 4.99
CA GLY A 50 -2.56 8.01 5.26
C GLY A 50 -3.27 7.42 4.03
N THR A 51 -4.24 6.53 4.26
CA THR A 51 -5.12 5.95 3.24
C THR A 51 -6.47 5.57 3.88
N SER A 52 -7.45 5.13 3.08
CA SER A 52 -8.75 4.66 3.59
C SER A 52 -8.71 3.18 3.97
N THR A 53 -9.60 2.78 4.89
CA THR A 53 -9.81 1.36 5.22
C THR A 53 -10.25 0.56 4.00
N ALA A 54 -11.08 1.14 3.13
CA ALA A 54 -11.48 0.52 1.88
C ALA A 54 -10.29 0.19 0.96
N ASN A 55 -9.27 1.06 0.91
CA ASN A 55 -8.06 0.79 0.12
C ASN A 55 -7.25 -0.39 0.69
N LEU A 56 -7.17 -0.51 2.02
CA LEU A 56 -6.50 -1.65 2.67
C LEU A 56 -7.26 -2.97 2.41
N VAL A 57 -8.59 -2.95 2.52
CA VAL A 57 -9.44 -4.09 2.17
C VAL A 57 -9.28 -4.44 0.69
N HIS A 58 -9.22 -3.44 -0.19
CA HIS A 58 -9.02 -3.68 -1.61
C HIS A 58 -7.71 -4.41 -1.88
N TRP A 59 -6.62 -3.96 -1.27
CA TRP A 59 -5.32 -4.60 -1.41
C TRP A 59 -5.37 -6.07 -0.96
N ALA A 60 -6.06 -6.36 0.16
CA ALA A 60 -6.29 -7.74 0.61
C ALA A 60 -7.12 -8.57 -0.38
N GLN A 61 -8.12 -7.99 -1.05
CA GLN A 61 -8.87 -8.68 -2.10
C GLN A 61 -7.96 -9.06 -3.28
N LEU A 62 -7.06 -8.15 -3.68
CA LEU A 62 -6.12 -8.40 -4.78
C LEU A 62 -5.16 -9.53 -4.44
N THR A 63 -4.54 -9.49 -3.25
CA THR A 63 -3.56 -10.51 -2.82
C THR A 63 -4.20 -11.86 -2.54
N THR A 64 -5.43 -11.89 -2.00
CA THR A 64 -6.14 -13.15 -1.72
C THR A 64 -6.63 -13.83 -3.01
N THR A 65 -7.09 -13.04 -3.99
CA THR A 65 -7.67 -13.62 -5.21
C THR A 65 -6.67 -13.81 -6.35
N GLY A 66 -5.54 -13.10 -6.32
CA GLY A 66 -4.60 -13.04 -7.44
C GLY A 66 -5.19 -12.40 -8.70
N ARG A 67 -6.32 -11.69 -8.58
CA ARG A 67 -7.04 -11.10 -9.72
C ARG A 67 -7.01 -9.60 -9.64
N LEU A 68 -6.47 -8.96 -10.67
CA LEU A 68 -6.48 -7.51 -10.77
C LEU A 68 -7.83 -7.01 -11.30
N ARG A 69 -8.70 -6.62 -10.36
CA ARG A 69 -10.06 -6.18 -10.63
C ARG A 69 -10.45 -5.01 -9.73
N MET A 70 -11.57 -4.37 -10.04
CA MET A 70 -12.15 -3.30 -9.21
C MET A 70 -12.55 -3.81 -7.82
N TYR A 71 -12.81 -2.89 -6.88
CA TYR A 71 -13.18 -3.21 -5.50
C TYR A 71 -14.42 -4.10 -5.41
N ASP A 72 -14.36 -5.17 -4.63
CA ASP A 72 -15.51 -6.03 -4.36
C ASP A 72 -16.29 -5.50 -3.15
N PHE A 73 -17.56 -5.15 -3.34
CA PHE A 73 -18.41 -4.64 -2.27
C PHE A 73 -18.98 -5.74 -1.36
N GLY A 74 -18.58 -7.00 -1.57
CA GLY A 74 -18.91 -8.13 -0.71
C GLY A 74 -20.28 -8.77 -0.97
N SER A 75 -21.03 -8.28 -1.96
CA SER A 75 -22.25 -8.92 -2.44
C SER A 75 -22.48 -8.63 -3.92
N GLU A 76 -23.07 -9.60 -4.64
CA GLU A 76 -23.45 -9.42 -6.04
C GLU A 76 -24.41 -8.25 -6.24
N HIS A 77 -25.34 -8.03 -5.31
CA HIS A 77 -26.27 -6.91 -5.37
C HIS A 77 -25.55 -5.55 -5.31
N ALA A 78 -24.61 -5.38 -4.38
CA ALA A 78 -23.84 -4.14 -4.27
C ALA A 78 -22.92 -3.92 -5.47
N ASN A 79 -22.31 -4.99 -5.98
CA ASN A 79 -21.50 -4.93 -7.21
C ASN A 79 -22.37 -4.58 -8.43
N MET A 80 -23.57 -5.15 -8.55
CA MET A 80 -24.53 -4.79 -9.60
C MET A 80 -24.91 -3.32 -9.52
N GLN A 81 -25.19 -2.79 -8.34
CA GLN A 81 -25.49 -1.36 -8.17
C GLN A 81 -24.32 -0.46 -8.56
N ARG A 82 -23.08 -0.90 -8.33
CA ARG A 82 -21.87 -0.10 -8.61
C ARG A 82 -21.39 -0.20 -10.05
N TYR A 83 -21.44 -1.39 -10.64
CA TYR A 83 -20.75 -1.74 -11.89
C TYR A 83 -21.70 -2.25 -12.98
N GLY A 84 -22.95 -2.56 -12.66
CA GLY A 84 -23.87 -3.25 -13.58
C GLY A 84 -23.55 -4.73 -13.78
N THR A 85 -22.59 -5.27 -13.03
CA THR A 85 -22.17 -6.68 -13.06
C THR A 85 -22.07 -7.23 -11.63
N PRO A 86 -22.39 -8.52 -11.40
CA PRO A 86 -22.33 -9.10 -10.05
C PRO A 86 -20.89 -9.33 -9.58
N ILE A 87 -19.97 -9.46 -10.55
CA ILE A 87 -18.53 -9.62 -10.34
C ILE A 87 -17.84 -8.31 -10.71
N PRO A 88 -16.92 -7.78 -9.87
CA PRO A 88 -16.16 -6.58 -10.20
C PRO A 88 -15.35 -6.75 -11.49
N PRO A 89 -15.41 -5.79 -12.43
CA PRO A 89 -14.67 -5.84 -13.68
C PRO A 89 -13.15 -5.95 -13.48
N ALA A 90 -12.47 -6.72 -14.35
CA ALA A 90 -11.02 -6.80 -14.40
C ALA A 90 -10.43 -5.53 -15.05
N TYR A 91 -9.20 -5.17 -14.66
CA TYR A 91 -8.47 -4.09 -15.34
C TYR A 91 -7.76 -4.64 -16.59
N GLU A 92 -8.07 -4.04 -17.75
CA GLU A 92 -7.49 -4.44 -19.03
C GLU A 92 -6.23 -3.63 -19.36
N PHE A 93 -5.07 -4.23 -19.14
CA PHE A 93 -3.76 -3.61 -19.43
C PHE A 93 -3.46 -3.46 -20.92
N ARG A 94 -4.11 -4.26 -21.78
CA ARG A 94 -3.92 -4.19 -23.24
C ARG A 94 -4.27 -2.83 -23.82
N ASN A 95 -5.08 -2.05 -23.11
CA ASN A 95 -5.50 -0.72 -23.53
C ASN A 95 -4.50 0.39 -23.15
N ILE A 96 -3.42 0.05 -22.44
CA ILE A 96 -2.35 1.00 -22.14
C ILE A 96 -1.44 1.10 -23.36
N SER A 97 -1.56 2.20 -24.12
CA SER A 97 -0.79 2.47 -25.34
C SER A 97 0.38 3.43 -25.13
N THR A 98 0.48 4.05 -23.96
CA THR A 98 1.56 4.97 -23.60
C THR A 98 2.88 4.20 -23.45
N PRO A 99 4.01 4.71 -23.98
CA PRO A 99 5.32 4.11 -23.71
C PRO A 99 5.61 4.03 -22.21
N LEU A 100 5.99 2.85 -21.73
CA LEU A 100 6.25 2.54 -20.32
C LEU A 100 7.66 2.02 -20.11
N TYR A 101 8.29 2.46 -19.03
CA TYR A 101 9.52 1.87 -18.50
C TYR A 101 9.21 1.29 -17.13
N VAL A 102 9.54 0.02 -16.93
CA VAL A 102 9.30 -0.70 -15.68
C VAL A 102 10.64 -0.98 -15.00
N TYR A 103 10.74 -0.59 -13.73
CA TYR A 103 11.86 -0.90 -12.86
C TYR A 103 11.34 -1.78 -11.72
N TRP A 104 12.02 -2.88 -11.45
CA TRP A 104 11.65 -3.83 -10.41
C TRP A 104 12.92 -4.46 -9.83
N SER A 105 12.80 -5.16 -8.72
CA SER A 105 13.93 -5.78 -8.00
C SER A 105 13.52 -7.12 -7.41
N ASP A 106 14.40 -8.12 -7.51
CA ASP A 106 14.22 -9.43 -6.85
C ASP A 106 14.12 -9.32 -5.31
N ALA A 107 14.61 -8.21 -4.74
CA ALA A 107 14.55 -7.94 -3.31
C ALA A 107 13.28 -7.18 -2.87
N ASP A 108 12.37 -6.84 -3.79
CA ASP A 108 11.12 -6.15 -3.48
C ASP A 108 10.09 -7.14 -2.89
N TRP A 109 9.63 -6.87 -1.66
CA TRP A 109 8.69 -7.75 -0.96
C TRP A 109 7.23 -7.57 -1.40
N LEU A 110 6.90 -6.43 -2.00
CA LEU A 110 5.54 -6.12 -2.43
C LEU A 110 5.30 -6.47 -3.90
N THR A 111 6.36 -6.41 -4.72
CA THR A 111 6.31 -6.72 -6.15
C THR A 111 7.25 -7.87 -6.50
N ASP A 112 6.90 -9.06 -5.99
CA ASP A 112 7.62 -10.30 -6.31
C ASP A 112 7.49 -10.62 -7.82
N PRO A 113 8.55 -11.18 -8.44
CA PRO A 113 8.54 -11.51 -9.87
C PRO A 113 7.62 -12.66 -10.30
N ARG A 114 6.88 -13.31 -9.38
CA ARG A 114 6.06 -14.51 -9.66
C ARG A 114 4.56 -14.21 -9.84
#